data_AF-A0A7Y5MFY6-F1
#
_entry.id   AF-A0A7Y5MFY6-F1
#
_cell.length_a   1.000
_cell.length_b   1.000
_cell.length_c   1.000
_cell.angle_alpha   90.00
_cell.angle_beta   90.00
_cell.angle_gamma   90.00
#
_symmetry.space_group_name_H-M   'P 1'
#
loop_
_entity.id
_entity.type
_entity.pdbx_description
1 polymer ?
#
loop_
_entity_poly.entity_id
_entity_poly.type
_entity_poly.pdbx_seq_one_letter_code
_entity_poly.pdbx_strand_id
1 'polypeptide(L)'
;MVRPILFITMLLHMLPAQSRLVTVIVRPEPSARDSGLTVFIAGNTVQTGNWQPAAVSLERREEAEWRITIPADSGTVLQFKLTAGSWATEAYYDSGTTPRNTIIDVTKDTSVILRPLFWKRYILPKRPEPAIRGTVRYHRQLTGPGLNHARDIIVWLPPSYEKNLKKHYPVLYMHDGQNVFDPSTAFTGYD
;
A
#
# COMPACT_ATOMS: atom_id res chain seq x y z
N MET A 1 9.26 52.00 46.31
CA MET A 1 10.21 51.72 45.22
C MET A 1 9.77 50.39 44.58
N VAL A 2 8.93 50.44 43.54
CA VAL A 2 8.33 49.26 42.90
C VAL A 2 9.11 49.00 41.60
N ARG A 3 9.72 47.83 41.48
CA ARG A 3 10.43 47.41 40.26
C ARG A 3 9.43 46.86 39.24
N PRO A 4 9.43 47.31 37.97
CA PRO A 4 8.56 46.72 36.96
C PRO A 4 9.12 45.36 36.53
N ILE A 5 8.27 44.33 36.56
CA ILE A 5 8.59 43.01 36.04
C ILE A 5 8.27 43.02 34.54
N LEU A 6 9.29 42.85 33.71
CA LEU A 6 9.16 42.78 32.26
C LEU A 6 8.76 41.34 31.87
N PHE A 7 7.52 41.14 31.43
CA PHE A 7 7.09 39.89 30.81
C PHE A 7 7.53 39.88 29.34
N ILE A 8 8.58 39.11 29.03
CA ILE A 8 8.95 38.81 27.65
C ILE A 8 8.12 37.60 27.22
N THR A 9 7.01 37.85 26.51
CA THR A 9 6.30 36.81 25.77
C THR A 9 7.12 36.41 24.55
N MET A 10 7.83 35.30 24.64
CA MET A 10 8.51 34.67 23.51
C MET A 10 7.44 34.06 22.59
N LEU A 11 7.06 34.81 21.55
CA LEU A 11 6.14 34.35 20.52
C LEU A 11 6.91 33.35 19.62
N LEU A 12 6.69 32.05 19.85
CA LEU A 12 7.26 30.99 19.02
C LEU A 12 6.60 31.07 17.63
N HIS A 13 7.26 31.70 16.68
CA HIS A 13 6.80 31.75 15.30
C HIS A 13 7.05 30.38 14.68
N MET A 14 6.03 29.52 14.63
CA MET A 14 6.05 28.39 13.71
C MET A 14 6.00 28.95 12.30
N LEU A 15 7.16 29.02 11.64
CA LEU A 15 7.20 29.29 10.21
C LEU A 15 6.43 28.16 9.52
N PRO A 16 5.36 28.45 8.75
CA PRO A 16 4.66 27.42 8.00
C PRO A 16 5.67 26.74 7.07
N ALA A 17 5.64 25.42 7.03
CA ALA A 17 6.48 24.66 6.13
C ALA A 17 6.20 25.12 4.69
N GLN A 18 7.26 25.43 3.93
CA GLN A 18 7.09 25.94 2.58
C GLN A 18 6.54 24.82 1.70
N SER A 19 5.36 25.04 1.09
CA SER A 19 4.77 24.11 0.13
C SER A 19 5.65 23.97 -1.12
N ARG A 20 5.86 22.74 -1.57
CA ARG A 20 6.62 22.34 -2.77
C ARG A 20 5.75 21.47 -3.67
N LEU A 21 6.08 21.45 -4.95
CA LEU A 21 5.36 20.64 -5.94
C LEU A 21 6.18 19.43 -6.38
N VAL A 22 5.61 18.23 -6.23
CA VAL A 22 6.16 16.99 -6.78
C VAL A 22 5.33 16.58 -7.98
N THR A 23 5.93 16.62 -9.18
CA THR A 23 5.28 16.14 -10.41
C THR A 23 5.72 14.72 -10.71
N VAL A 24 4.77 13.79 -10.69
CA VAL A 24 4.99 12.40 -11.10
C VAL A 24 4.50 12.24 -12.53
N ILE A 25 5.41 11.82 -13.41
CA ILE A 25 5.14 11.53 -14.82
C ILE A 25 5.33 10.02 -15.02
N VAL A 26 4.35 9.36 -15.60
CA VAL A 26 4.37 7.92 -15.85
C VAL A 26 4.36 7.69 -17.35
N ARG A 27 5.40 7.00 -17.83
CA ARG A 27 5.58 6.61 -19.23
C ARG A 27 5.85 5.11 -19.28
N PRO A 28 4.81 4.27 -19.26
CA PRO A 28 4.98 2.83 -19.34
C PRO A 28 5.75 2.43 -20.61
N GLU A 29 6.64 1.45 -20.47
CA GLU A 29 7.27 0.81 -21.62
C GLU A 29 6.20 0.20 -22.53
N PRO A 30 6.46 0.01 -23.84
CA PRO A 30 5.47 -0.53 -24.78
C PRO A 30 4.77 -1.81 -24.30
N SER A 31 5.48 -2.69 -23.57
CA SER A 31 4.95 -3.93 -22.97
C SER A 31 3.91 -3.70 -21.87
N ALA A 32 3.87 -2.50 -21.28
CA ALA A 32 2.97 -2.11 -20.20
C ALA A 32 1.88 -1.13 -20.62
N ARG A 33 1.80 -0.79 -21.91
CA ARG A 33 0.79 0.13 -22.45
C ARG A 33 -0.51 -0.61 -22.70
N ASP A 34 -1.61 -0.02 -22.26
CA ASP A 34 -2.97 -0.44 -22.56
C ASP A 34 -3.81 0.84 -22.82
N SER A 35 -4.58 0.86 -23.91
CA SER A 35 -5.35 2.02 -24.34
C SER A 35 -6.48 2.39 -23.35
N GLY A 36 -6.93 1.45 -22.53
CA GLY A 36 -7.90 1.65 -21.45
C GLY A 36 -7.26 1.85 -20.06
N LEU A 37 -5.94 1.95 -19.98
CA LEU A 37 -5.23 2.02 -18.71
C LEU A 37 -5.55 3.31 -17.95
N THR A 38 -6.07 3.15 -16.73
CA THR A 38 -6.12 4.22 -15.73
C THR A 38 -5.02 3.97 -14.71
N VAL A 39 -4.13 4.95 -14.54
CA VAL A 39 -3.03 4.87 -13.57
C VAL A 39 -3.43 5.63 -12.31
N PHE A 40 -3.14 5.02 -11.17
CA PHE A 40 -3.37 5.57 -9.85
C PHE A 40 -2.06 5.67 -9.08
N ILE A 41 -2.01 6.60 -8.13
CA ILE A 41 -0.96 6.69 -7.11
C ILE A 41 -1.53 6.31 -5.75
N ALA A 42 -0.78 5.51 -5.00
CA ALA A 42 -1.11 5.12 -3.64
C ALA A 42 0.11 5.35 -2.74
N GLY A 43 -0.02 6.24 -1.76
CA GLY A 43 1.10 6.65 -0.93
C GLY A 43 0.72 7.06 0.48
N ASN A 44 1.72 7.47 1.26
CA ASN A 44 1.63 7.72 2.69
C ASN A 44 0.94 9.04 3.08
N THR A 45 0.49 9.84 2.12
CA THR A 45 -0.15 11.14 2.37
C THR A 45 -1.60 11.15 1.91
N VAL A 46 -2.38 12.12 2.40
CA VAL A 46 -3.78 12.33 1.98
C VAL A 46 -3.84 12.61 0.47
N GLN A 47 -2.90 13.43 -0.04
CA GLN A 47 -2.81 13.78 -1.47
C GLN A 47 -2.47 12.58 -2.35
N THR A 48 -1.95 11.49 -1.77
CA THR A 48 -1.65 10.22 -2.46
C THR A 48 -2.57 9.09 -2.01
N GLY A 49 -3.70 9.42 -1.36
CA GLY A 49 -4.77 8.47 -1.09
C GLY A 49 -4.55 7.54 0.11
N ASN A 50 -3.58 7.82 1.00
CA ASN A 50 -3.33 7.01 2.22
C ASN A 50 -3.27 5.50 1.93
N TRP A 51 -2.46 5.10 0.94
CA TRP A 51 -2.28 3.71 0.49
C TRP A 51 -3.54 3.02 -0.08
N GLN A 52 -4.55 3.78 -0.51
CA GLN A 52 -5.69 3.23 -1.25
C GLN A 52 -5.37 3.16 -2.75
N PRO A 53 -5.32 1.97 -3.36
CA PRO A 53 -4.76 1.77 -4.71
C PRO A 53 -5.58 2.41 -5.84
N ALA A 54 -6.84 2.76 -5.60
CA ALA A 54 -7.74 3.34 -6.60
C ALA A 54 -8.25 4.75 -6.22
N ALA A 55 -7.70 5.37 -5.17
CA ALA A 55 -8.26 6.62 -4.63
C ALA A 55 -7.86 7.87 -5.43
N VAL A 56 -6.62 7.91 -5.94
CA VAL A 56 -6.07 9.08 -6.61
C VAL A 56 -5.58 8.70 -8.00
N SER A 57 -6.35 9.07 -9.04
CA SER A 57 -5.98 8.83 -10.43
C SER A 57 -5.03 9.91 -10.96
N LEU A 58 -4.17 9.52 -11.90
CA LEU A 58 -3.34 10.44 -12.67
C LEU A 58 -4.10 10.90 -13.91
N GLU A 59 -3.85 12.14 -14.32
CA GLU A 59 -4.40 12.71 -15.55
C GLU A 59 -3.66 12.16 -16.77
N ARG A 60 -4.39 11.63 -17.74
CA ARG A 60 -3.83 11.21 -19.03
C ARG A 60 -3.59 12.46 -19.89
N ARG A 61 -2.37 12.65 -20.40
CA ARG A 61 -1.99 13.81 -21.22
C ARG A 61 -1.83 13.49 -22.72
N GLU A 62 -1.36 12.29 -23.06
CA GLU A 62 -1.19 11.77 -24.44
C GLU A 62 -1.50 10.26 -24.47
N GLU A 63 -1.41 9.57 -25.63
CA GLU A 63 -1.81 8.15 -25.76
C GLU A 63 -1.14 7.20 -24.74
N ALA A 64 0.02 7.55 -24.15
CA ALA A 64 0.70 6.74 -23.14
C ALA A 64 1.45 7.54 -22.06
N GLU A 65 1.01 8.76 -21.73
CA GLU A 65 1.56 9.53 -20.60
C GLU A 65 0.47 9.86 -19.57
N TRP A 66 0.77 9.57 -18.29
CA TRP A 66 -0.04 9.96 -17.14
C TRP A 66 0.75 10.90 -16.24
N ARG A 67 0.08 11.88 -15.64
CA ARG A 67 0.71 12.89 -14.79
C ARG A 67 -0.15 13.22 -13.56
N ILE A 68 0.50 13.46 -12.43
CA ILE A 68 -0.09 14.13 -11.27
C ILE A 68 0.92 15.09 -10.66
N THR A 69 0.43 16.22 -10.15
CA THR A 69 1.22 17.16 -9.36
C THR A 69 0.71 17.15 -7.92
N ILE A 70 1.60 16.86 -6.98
CA ILE A 70 1.30 16.65 -5.57
C ILE A 70 1.93 17.80 -4.79
N PRO A 71 1.13 18.66 -4.14
CA PRO A 71 1.66 19.61 -3.18
C PRO A 71 2.08 18.87 -1.91
N ALA A 72 3.28 19.16 -1.42
CA ALA A 72 3.80 18.61 -0.17
C ALA A 72 4.69 19.63 0.53
N ASP A 73 4.68 19.62 1.86
CA ASP A 73 5.49 20.53 2.65
C ASP A 73 6.97 20.17 2.54
N SER A 74 7.84 21.18 2.46
CA SER A 74 9.28 20.98 2.51
C SER A 74 9.68 20.22 3.78
N GLY A 75 10.42 19.13 3.63
CA GLY A 75 10.75 18.17 4.69
C GLY A 75 9.88 16.90 4.68
N THR A 76 8.82 16.84 3.87
CA THR A 76 8.00 15.63 3.72
C THR A 76 8.81 14.51 3.06
N VAL A 77 8.78 13.32 3.64
CA VAL A 77 9.25 12.09 2.99
C VAL A 77 8.05 11.44 2.30
N LEU A 78 7.90 11.71 1.01
CA LEU A 78 6.82 11.14 0.22
C LEU A 78 7.17 9.70 -0.16
N GLN A 79 6.27 8.77 0.15
CA GLN A 79 6.39 7.36 -0.24
C GLN A 79 5.16 6.94 -1.00
N PHE A 80 5.33 6.32 -2.17
CA PHE A 80 4.20 5.87 -2.97
C PHE A 80 4.54 4.72 -3.90
N LYS A 81 3.49 4.12 -4.44
CA LYS A 81 3.51 3.13 -5.52
C LYS A 81 2.49 3.51 -6.58
N LEU A 82 2.66 2.95 -7.78
CA LEU A 82 1.70 3.10 -8.88
C LEU A 82 0.89 1.82 -9.02
N THR A 83 -0.38 1.97 -9.35
CA THR A 83 -1.25 0.83 -9.68
C THR A 83 -2.15 1.15 -10.87
N ALA A 84 -2.74 0.12 -11.46
CA ALA A 84 -3.90 0.26 -12.35
C ALA A 84 -5.20 -0.10 -11.61
N GLY A 85 -5.42 0.53 -10.45
CA GLY A 85 -6.67 0.45 -9.66
C GLY A 85 -6.70 -0.62 -8.56
N SER A 86 -5.64 -1.41 -8.39
CA SER A 86 -5.56 -2.41 -7.31
C SER A 86 -4.11 -2.83 -7.04
N TRP A 87 -3.85 -3.43 -5.87
CA TRP A 87 -2.53 -4.03 -5.59
C TRP A 87 -2.23 -5.27 -6.46
N ALA A 88 -3.25 -5.91 -7.04
CA ALA A 88 -3.09 -6.94 -8.06
C ALA A 88 -2.62 -6.37 -9.41
N THR A 89 -2.69 -5.05 -9.59
CA THR A 89 -2.25 -4.31 -10.78
C THR A 89 -1.17 -3.29 -10.43
N GLU A 90 -0.29 -3.62 -9.49
CA GLU A 90 0.88 -2.81 -9.12
C GLU A 90 1.90 -2.69 -10.27
N ALA A 91 2.53 -1.53 -10.41
CA ALA A 91 3.59 -1.28 -11.41
C ALA A 91 4.92 -1.93 -11.02
N TYR A 92 5.52 -2.68 -11.95
CA TYR A 92 6.84 -3.27 -11.79
C TYR A 92 7.85 -2.58 -12.70
N TYR A 93 9.07 -2.40 -12.20
CA TYR A 93 10.18 -1.71 -12.90
C TYR A 93 11.35 -2.64 -13.22
N ASP A 94 11.32 -3.87 -12.70
CA ASP A 94 12.25 -4.96 -13.00
C ASP A 94 11.46 -6.29 -13.04
N SER A 95 12.04 -7.29 -13.70
CA SER A 95 11.36 -8.56 -14.00
C SER A 95 11.52 -9.66 -12.93
N GLY A 96 11.92 -9.32 -11.70
CA GLY A 96 12.27 -10.35 -10.71
C GLY A 96 12.02 -10.00 -9.25
N THR A 97 11.64 -8.77 -8.92
CA THR A 97 11.43 -8.38 -7.52
C THR A 97 10.12 -7.64 -7.31
N THR A 98 9.55 -7.80 -6.12
CA THR A 98 8.42 -6.96 -5.69
C THR A 98 8.92 -5.50 -5.65
N PRO A 99 8.24 -4.57 -6.33
CA PRO A 99 8.69 -3.19 -6.41
C PRO A 99 8.71 -2.56 -5.02
N ARG A 100 9.81 -1.86 -4.73
CA ARG A 100 9.93 -1.03 -3.52
C ARG A 100 9.07 0.23 -3.66
N ASN A 101 8.77 0.87 -2.54
CA ASN A 101 8.18 2.21 -2.56
C ASN A 101 9.11 3.17 -3.29
N THR A 102 8.55 4.03 -4.13
CA THR A 102 9.24 5.24 -4.58
C THR A 102 9.28 6.19 -3.40
N ILE A 103 10.48 6.66 -3.03
CA ILE A 103 10.70 7.57 -1.90
C ILE A 103 11.29 8.87 -2.44
N ILE A 104 10.71 10.00 -2.04
CA ILE A 104 11.18 11.34 -2.41
C ILE A 104 11.24 12.21 -1.15
N ASP A 105 12.43 12.70 -0.85
CA ASP A 105 12.62 13.74 0.18
C ASP A 105 12.30 15.11 -0.44
N VAL A 106 11.14 15.66 -0.07
CA VAL A 106 10.62 16.89 -0.66
C VAL A 106 11.35 18.09 -0.06
N THR A 107 12.40 18.57 -0.71
CA THR A 107 13.14 19.78 -0.29
C THR A 107 12.95 20.96 -1.25
N LYS A 108 12.55 20.65 -2.48
CA LYS A 108 12.31 21.58 -3.58
C LYS A 108 11.29 20.98 -4.55
N ASP A 109 10.80 21.80 -5.46
CA ASP A 109 9.96 21.32 -6.55
C ASP A 109 10.73 20.27 -7.35
N THR A 110 10.08 19.14 -7.59
CA THR A 110 10.74 17.93 -8.10
C THR A 110 9.85 17.29 -9.14
N SER A 111 10.44 16.88 -10.27
CA SER A 111 9.76 16.08 -11.29
C SER A 111 10.43 14.73 -11.41
N VAL A 112 9.65 13.65 -11.34
CA VAL A 112 10.12 12.27 -11.52
C VAL A 112 9.41 11.61 -12.68
N ILE A 113 10.16 10.88 -13.50
CA ILE A 113 9.62 10.07 -14.59
C ILE A 113 9.76 8.60 -14.22
N LEU A 114 8.62 7.92 -14.08
CA LEU A 114 8.53 6.49 -13.79
C LEU A 114 8.18 5.73 -15.06
N ARG A 115 8.89 4.63 -15.32
CA ARG A 115 8.72 3.79 -16.52
C ARG A 115 8.43 2.34 -16.13
N PRO A 116 7.17 2.01 -15.76
CA PRO A 116 6.80 0.63 -15.51
C PRO A 116 7.07 -0.26 -16.73
N LEU A 117 7.67 -1.44 -16.51
CA LEU A 117 7.90 -2.47 -17.52
C LEU A 117 6.65 -3.33 -17.76
N PHE A 118 5.87 -3.57 -16.71
CA PHE A 118 4.59 -4.28 -16.74
C PHE A 118 3.78 -3.98 -15.46
N TRP A 119 2.50 -4.36 -15.46
CA TRP A 119 1.64 -4.36 -14.28
C TRP A 119 1.50 -5.79 -13.77
N LYS A 120 1.48 -6.00 -12.46
CA LYS A 120 1.50 -7.32 -11.81
C LYS A 120 0.51 -8.34 -12.37
N ARG A 121 -0.70 -7.91 -12.77
CA ARG A 121 -1.72 -8.73 -13.44
C ARG A 121 -1.24 -9.42 -14.73
N TYR A 122 -0.21 -8.91 -15.40
CA TYR A 122 0.34 -9.48 -16.64
C TYR A 122 1.43 -10.54 -16.42
N ILE A 123 1.86 -10.78 -15.17
CA ILE A 123 2.57 -12.00 -14.79
C ILE A 123 1.61 -12.90 -14.03
N LEU A 124 0.87 -13.76 -14.72
CA LEU A 124 0.62 -15.12 -14.23
C LEU A 124 0.33 -16.03 -15.43
N PRO A 125 1.25 -16.93 -15.85
CA PRO A 125 0.80 -18.24 -16.31
C PRO A 125 -0.15 -18.78 -15.24
N LYS A 126 -1.29 -19.34 -15.68
CA LYS A 126 -2.32 -20.00 -14.87
C LYS A 126 -1.67 -20.69 -13.66
N ARG A 127 -1.74 -20.07 -12.48
CA ARG A 127 -1.18 -20.65 -11.25
C ARG A 127 -1.85 -22.01 -11.08
N PRO A 128 -1.12 -23.12 -10.81
CA PRO A 128 -1.78 -24.27 -10.22
C PRO A 128 -2.47 -23.74 -8.96
N GLU A 129 -3.76 -24.02 -8.80
CA GLU A 129 -4.47 -23.54 -7.62
C GLU A 129 -3.66 -23.92 -6.37
N PRO A 130 -3.30 -22.95 -5.52
CA PRO A 130 -2.67 -23.27 -4.25
C PRO A 130 -3.70 -24.03 -3.43
N ALA A 131 -3.69 -25.35 -3.57
CA ALA A 131 -4.51 -26.24 -2.79
C ALA A 131 -3.90 -26.26 -1.39
N ILE A 132 -4.41 -25.38 -0.51
CA ILE A 132 -4.10 -25.38 0.91
C ILE A 132 -4.24 -26.83 1.39
N ARG A 133 -3.12 -27.47 1.77
CA ARG A 133 -3.15 -28.84 2.26
C ARG A 133 -3.62 -28.82 3.71
N GLY A 134 -4.93 -28.90 3.92
CA GLY A 134 -5.56 -28.81 5.24
C GLY A 134 -6.97 -28.26 5.16
N THR A 135 -7.51 -27.85 6.31
CA THR A 135 -8.83 -27.21 6.39
C THR A 135 -8.67 -25.81 6.97
N VAL A 136 -9.11 -24.80 6.22
CA VAL A 136 -9.19 -23.42 6.71
C VAL A 136 -10.60 -23.16 7.21
N ARG A 137 -10.72 -22.65 8.44
CA ARG A 137 -11.99 -22.27 9.05
C ARG A 137 -12.01 -20.77 9.32
N TYR A 138 -13.05 -20.10 8.85
CA TYR A 138 -13.28 -18.68 9.07
C TYR A 138 -14.27 -18.50 10.22
N HIS A 139 -13.84 -17.76 11.23
CA HIS A 139 -14.68 -17.33 12.34
C HIS A 139 -14.87 -15.81 12.21
N ARG A 140 -15.97 -15.42 11.56
CA ARG A 140 -16.26 -14.03 11.24
C ARG A 140 -16.95 -13.33 12.42
N GLN A 141 -16.71 -12.04 12.57
CA GLN A 141 -17.41 -11.17 13.52
C GLN A 141 -17.38 -11.65 14.97
N LEU A 142 -16.25 -12.21 15.42
CA LEU A 142 -16.04 -12.56 16.81
C LEU A 142 -16.04 -11.30 17.68
N THR A 143 -16.86 -11.34 18.73
CA THR A 143 -16.96 -10.31 19.77
C THR A 143 -16.66 -10.95 21.12
N GLY A 144 -16.22 -10.16 22.09
CA GLY A 144 -15.91 -10.65 23.42
C GLY A 144 -15.35 -9.57 24.34
N PRO A 145 -15.20 -9.88 25.64
CA PRO A 145 -14.61 -8.95 26.60
C PRO A 145 -13.22 -8.49 26.13
N GLY A 146 -12.98 -7.18 26.13
CA GLY A 146 -11.71 -6.58 25.71
C GLY A 146 -11.58 -6.28 24.20
N LEU A 147 -12.58 -6.61 23.38
CA LEU A 147 -12.62 -6.21 21.97
C LEU A 147 -13.52 -4.98 21.79
N ASN A 148 -12.92 -3.85 21.37
CA ASN A 148 -13.66 -2.63 21.05
C ASN A 148 -14.51 -2.76 19.78
N HIS A 149 -14.17 -3.70 18.89
CA HIS A 149 -14.84 -3.95 17.62
C HIS A 149 -14.75 -5.45 17.29
N ALA A 150 -15.71 -5.95 16.52
CA ALA A 150 -15.69 -7.33 16.04
C ALA A 150 -14.44 -7.61 15.19
N ARG A 151 -13.95 -8.86 15.26
CA ARG A 151 -12.76 -9.32 14.54
C ARG A 151 -13.02 -10.64 13.85
N ASP A 152 -12.33 -10.86 12.74
CA ASP A 152 -12.32 -12.16 12.08
C ASP A 152 -11.08 -12.94 12.54
N ILE A 153 -11.25 -14.25 12.77
CA ILE A 153 -10.15 -15.18 13.03
C ILE A 153 -10.17 -16.27 11.96
N ILE A 154 -8.99 -16.60 11.45
CA ILE A 154 -8.80 -17.68 10.50
C ILE A 154 -8.00 -18.78 11.22
N VAL A 155 -8.50 -20.01 11.17
CA VAL A 155 -7.84 -21.18 11.77
C VAL A 155 -7.51 -22.17 10.67
N TRP A 156 -6.22 -22.43 10.46
CA TRP A 156 -5.77 -23.52 9.62
C TRP A 156 -5.56 -24.79 10.44
N LEU A 157 -6.11 -25.90 9.95
CA LEU A 157 -6.02 -27.22 10.58
C LEU A 157 -5.29 -28.18 9.64
N PRO A 158 -4.31 -28.96 10.15
CA PRO A 158 -3.61 -29.94 9.32
C PRO A 158 -4.56 -31.07 8.87
N PRO A 159 -4.32 -31.74 7.73
CA PRO A 159 -5.19 -32.79 7.19
C PRO A 159 -5.47 -33.99 8.12
N SER A 160 -4.70 -34.12 9.20
CA SER A 160 -4.84 -35.19 10.20
C SER A 160 -5.67 -34.78 11.42
N TYR A 161 -6.09 -33.51 11.52
CA TYR A 161 -6.70 -32.95 12.73
C TYR A 161 -7.96 -33.72 13.18
N GLU A 162 -8.87 -34.02 12.25
CA GLU A 162 -10.11 -34.74 12.58
C GLU A 162 -9.92 -36.27 12.66
N LYS A 163 -8.78 -36.79 12.22
CA LYS A 163 -8.54 -38.24 12.13
C LYS A 163 -8.13 -38.87 13.46
N ASN A 164 -7.60 -38.10 14.39
CA ASN A 164 -7.20 -38.59 15.71
C ASN A 164 -7.47 -37.54 16.78
N LEU A 165 -8.61 -37.70 17.47
CA LEU A 165 -9.06 -36.76 18.51
C LEU A 165 -8.14 -36.73 19.76
N LYS A 166 -7.22 -37.68 19.92
CA LYS A 166 -6.24 -37.70 21.03
C LYS A 166 -4.91 -37.04 20.67
N LYS A 167 -4.72 -36.64 19.40
CA LYS A 167 -3.49 -35.99 18.94
C LYS A 167 -3.58 -34.48 19.10
N HIS A 168 -2.59 -33.90 19.78
CA HIS A 168 -2.47 -32.45 19.93
C HIS A 168 -1.44 -31.89 18.95
N TYR A 169 -1.65 -30.64 18.54
CA TYR A 169 -0.79 -29.89 17.64
C TYR A 169 -0.33 -28.60 18.32
N PRO A 170 0.92 -28.15 18.09
CA PRO A 170 1.35 -26.83 18.55
C PRO A 170 0.50 -25.74 17.86
N VAL A 171 0.30 -24.63 18.57
CA VAL A 171 -0.48 -23.48 18.06
C VAL A 171 0.48 -22.35 17.71
N LEU A 172 0.41 -21.87 16.48
CA LEU A 172 1.11 -20.68 16.00
C LEU A 172 0.09 -19.55 15.83
N TYR A 173 0.32 -18.42 16.51
CA TYR A 173 -0.47 -17.22 16.34
C TYR A 173 0.22 -16.29 15.35
N MET A 174 -0.51 -15.91 14.30
CA MET A 174 -0.07 -14.94 13.31
C MET A 174 -1.11 -13.82 13.22
N HIS A 175 -0.61 -12.59 13.19
CA HIS A 175 -1.44 -11.42 12.87
C HIS A 175 -1.56 -11.27 11.35
N ASP A 176 -2.49 -10.43 10.90
CA ASP A 176 -2.67 -10.14 9.48
C ASP A 176 -3.14 -11.35 8.63
N GLY A 177 -4.01 -12.18 9.21
CA GLY A 177 -4.39 -13.50 8.68
C GLY A 177 -4.98 -13.51 7.27
N GLN A 178 -5.56 -12.40 6.78
CA GLN A 178 -6.03 -12.27 5.41
C GLN A 178 -4.87 -12.36 4.38
N ASN A 179 -3.64 -12.12 4.82
CA ASN A 179 -2.44 -12.21 4.00
C ASN A 179 -1.69 -13.54 4.11
N VAL A 180 -2.16 -14.48 4.94
CA VAL A 180 -1.36 -15.65 5.36
C VAL A 180 -1.75 -16.96 4.66
N PHE A 181 -3.03 -17.15 4.32
CA PHE A 181 -3.52 -18.48 3.89
C PHE A 181 -4.12 -18.52 2.50
N ASP A 182 -4.61 -17.40 1.99
CA ASP A 182 -5.29 -17.34 0.70
C ASP A 182 -4.67 -16.23 -0.14
N PRO A 183 -3.92 -16.59 -1.20
CA PRO A 183 -3.36 -15.61 -2.12
C PRO A 183 -4.42 -14.73 -2.78
N SER A 184 -5.69 -15.13 -2.82
CA SER A 184 -6.78 -14.29 -3.32
C SER A 184 -7.25 -13.23 -2.30
N THR A 185 -6.99 -13.43 -1.01
CA THR A 185 -7.26 -12.41 0.04
C THR A 185 -6.02 -11.64 0.46
N ALA A 186 -4.82 -12.10 0.04
CA ALA A 186 -3.56 -11.47 0.37
C ALA A 186 -3.35 -10.15 -0.37
N PHE A 187 -2.92 -9.13 0.36
CA PHE A 187 -2.61 -7.77 -0.11
C PHE A 187 -1.62 -7.78 -1.29
N THR A 188 -0.69 -8.74 -1.31
CA THR A 188 0.30 -8.92 -2.36
C THR A 188 0.00 -10.06 -3.31
N GLY A 189 -1.05 -10.86 -3.12
CA GLY A 189 -1.29 -12.04 -3.96
C GLY A 189 -0.27 -13.18 -3.82
N TYR A 190 0.56 -13.15 -2.77
CA TYR A 190 1.50 -14.22 -2.41
C TYR A 190 1.31 -14.53 -0.92
N ASP A 191 1.26 -15.81 -0.57
CA ASP A 191 1.41 -16.34 0.78
C ASP A 191 2.88 -16.73 1.05
#